data_AF-A0A2N6ED31-F1
#
_entry.id   AF-A0A2N6ED31-F1
#
_cell.length_a   1.000
_cell.length_b   1.000
_cell.length_c   1.000
_cell.angle_alpha   90.00
_cell.angle_beta   90.00
_cell.angle_gamma   90.00
#
_symmetry.space_group_name_H-M   'P 1'
#
loop_
_entity.id
_entity.type
_entity.pdbx_description
1 polymer ?
#
loop_
_entity_poly.entity_id
_entity_poly.type
_entity_poly.pdbx_seq_one_letter_code
_entity_poly.pdbx_strand_id
1 'polypeptide(L)'
;MKKINVSKEENYIFNTAGFEVSGGKECLVKLSIKGVNGSPYSFYFCVCILDEAGKEIKRFIKWVDDFSGKSKKYSLVFSVPEMAHKAVLGYRGNVEGADKSDLSLALPDLSENCLRQVEGLPETFDDLKKRPPRVLFTIPELDGAGEQLLEKNIVGIFGSPRTGSTWLGQRLLKDHKGIANWQEPYLGNLLGTNRSIKDPLTGEMTLQRVHDKFAETEDYFFSNKHKKYWLAGLNKMILYRAFAQCSDFSKKIVFKEPNGSQAADIIMEALPNAKMIFLLRDGRDVVDSLVDLHRKGSWNQRPTLDTKQKRLSSIANYSKSWRLQTEVVKKAFENHDEDLRLLVKYEKLKSDTFAELKNIFEFIGVDASDKEVSQRVDKHDFKNIPTSEKGPGKFNRAASTGGWRDAFAEEEIDLMHSIMGETLLSLGYGVR
;
A
#
# COMPACT_ATOMS: atom_id res chain seq x y z
N MET A 1 19.50 10.70 43.49
CA MET A 1 18.88 10.32 42.20
C MET A 1 19.47 9.00 41.75
N LYS A 2 18.63 8.00 41.49
CA LYS A 2 18.99 6.68 40.97
C LYS A 2 19.13 6.73 39.45
N LYS A 3 20.27 6.27 38.91
CA LYS A 3 20.46 6.10 37.46
C LYS A 3 19.82 4.78 37.01
N ILE A 4 19.06 4.82 35.94
CA ILE A 4 18.30 3.69 35.40
C ILE A 4 18.50 3.65 33.89
N ASN A 5 18.82 2.48 33.37
CA ASN A 5 18.84 2.18 31.94
C ASN A 5 17.89 1.01 31.69
N VAL A 6 16.98 1.16 30.73
CA VAL A 6 15.93 0.18 30.41
C VAL A 6 15.84 0.09 28.91
N SER A 7 15.83 -1.12 28.36
CA SER A 7 15.62 -1.30 26.93
C SER A 7 14.15 -1.09 26.56
N LYS A 8 13.86 -0.71 25.31
CA LYS A 8 12.48 -0.50 24.82
C LYS A 8 11.58 -1.73 24.91
N GLU A 9 12.16 -2.93 25.09
CA GLU A 9 11.45 -4.21 25.21
C GLU A 9 11.14 -4.59 26.68
N GLU A 10 11.69 -3.86 27.65
CA GLU A 10 11.53 -4.14 29.07
C GLU A 10 10.49 -3.23 29.74
N ASN A 11 9.63 -3.84 30.55
CA ASN A 11 8.71 -3.10 31.40
C ASN A 11 9.43 -2.60 32.65
N TYR A 12 9.70 -1.31 32.73
CA TYR A 12 10.19 -0.70 33.96
C TYR A 12 9.04 -0.15 34.79
N ILE A 13 8.90 -0.64 36.02
CA ILE A 13 7.91 -0.19 37.01
C ILE A 13 8.59 -0.06 38.37
N PHE A 14 8.42 1.09 39.01
CA PHE A 14 8.81 1.31 40.40
C PHE A 14 7.65 2.00 41.12
N ASN A 15 7.23 1.48 42.26
CA ASN A 15 6.16 2.06 43.07
C ASN A 15 6.59 2.18 44.53
N THR A 16 6.06 3.17 45.24
CA THR A 16 6.17 3.27 46.68
C THR A 16 5.24 2.29 47.39
N ALA A 17 5.41 2.16 48.71
CA ALA A 17 4.29 1.73 49.56
C ALA A 17 3.11 2.72 49.44
N GLY A 18 1.90 2.26 49.72
CA GLY A 18 0.72 3.13 49.77
C GLY A 18 0.74 4.02 51.01
N PHE A 19 0.45 5.31 50.81
CA PHE A 19 0.34 6.31 51.87
C PHE A 19 -1.12 6.70 52.06
N GLU A 20 -1.53 7.01 53.29
CA GLU A 20 -2.90 7.44 53.56
C GLU A 20 -3.19 8.82 52.94
N VAL A 21 -4.36 8.96 52.33
CA VAL A 21 -4.82 10.24 51.77
C VAL A 21 -6.29 10.44 52.12
N SER A 22 -6.70 11.69 52.33
CA SER A 22 -8.10 12.02 52.58
C SER A 22 -8.78 12.49 51.28
N GLY A 23 -9.99 12.01 51.04
CA GLY A 23 -10.84 12.47 49.94
C GLY A 23 -11.09 13.98 49.96
N GLY A 24 -11.33 14.56 48.78
CA GLY A 24 -11.68 15.97 48.61
C GLY A 24 -10.50 16.95 48.69
N LYS A 25 -9.28 16.46 48.98
CA LYS A 25 -8.07 17.30 49.07
C LYS A 25 -7.39 17.46 47.72
N GLU A 26 -6.90 18.67 47.43
CA GLU A 26 -5.98 18.90 46.31
C GLU A 26 -4.55 18.57 46.73
N CYS A 27 -3.84 17.86 45.87
CA CYS A 27 -2.49 17.39 46.13
C CYS A 27 -1.56 17.72 44.97
N LEU A 28 -0.29 17.96 45.32
CA LEU A 28 0.79 18.30 44.41
C LEU A 28 1.97 17.35 44.62
N VAL A 29 2.47 16.82 43.51
CA VAL A 29 3.73 16.09 43.46
C VAL A 29 4.73 16.89 42.62
N LYS A 30 5.92 17.16 43.17
CA LYS A 30 7.01 17.85 42.46
C LYS A 30 8.26 16.97 42.44
N LEU A 31 8.74 16.66 41.24
CA LEU A 31 9.93 15.82 41.03
C LEU A 31 10.93 16.54 40.12
N SER A 32 12.23 16.31 40.33
CA SER A 32 13.28 16.75 39.40
C SER A 32 13.84 15.53 38.69
N ILE A 33 13.58 15.40 37.40
CA ILE A 33 13.95 14.24 36.58
C ILE A 33 14.98 14.68 35.54
N LYS A 34 16.01 13.86 35.32
CA LYS A 34 17.01 14.07 34.27
C LYS A 34 16.91 12.93 33.25
N GLY A 35 16.31 13.18 32.10
CA GLY A 35 16.35 12.26 30.95
C GLY A 35 17.66 12.44 30.18
N VAL A 36 18.37 11.34 29.95
CA VAL A 36 19.66 11.29 29.21
C VAL A 36 19.46 10.64 27.83
N ASN A 37 18.58 9.65 27.74
CA ASN A 37 18.20 9.01 26.49
C ASN A 37 16.71 8.60 26.55
N GLY A 38 15.99 8.78 25.46
CA GLY A 38 14.57 8.46 25.33
C GLY A 38 13.82 9.43 24.43
N SER A 39 12.66 9.00 23.94
CA SER A 39 11.75 9.85 23.17
C SER A 39 10.74 10.53 24.11
N PRO A 40 10.24 11.74 23.81
CA PRO A 40 9.12 12.32 24.54
C PRO A 40 7.95 11.32 24.65
N TYR A 41 7.31 11.24 25.82
CA TYR A 41 6.19 10.32 26.10
C TYR A 41 6.54 8.82 26.15
N SER A 42 7.82 8.48 26.23
CA SER A 42 8.29 7.10 26.47
C SER A 42 8.35 6.72 27.95
N PHE A 43 8.19 7.69 28.87
CA PHE A 43 8.28 7.49 30.32
C PHE A 43 7.40 8.49 31.07
N TYR A 44 6.84 8.07 32.20
CA TYR A 44 6.05 8.93 33.08
C TYR A 44 6.25 8.60 34.56
N PHE A 45 5.89 9.57 35.40
CA PHE A 45 5.56 9.29 36.79
C PHE A 45 4.06 9.46 37.02
N CYS A 46 3.54 8.73 37.99
CA CYS A 46 2.12 8.71 38.29
C CYS A 46 1.84 8.69 39.79
N VAL A 47 0.60 9.04 40.12
CA VAL A 47 -0.02 8.76 41.41
C VAL A 47 -1.22 7.87 41.15
N CYS A 48 -1.20 6.65 41.67
CA CYS A 48 -2.34 5.74 41.70
C CYS A 48 -3.08 5.95 43.02
N ILE A 49 -4.38 6.25 42.95
CA ILE A 49 -5.26 6.31 44.11
C ILE A 49 -5.99 4.98 44.24
N LEU A 50 -5.97 4.46 45.45
CA LEU A 50 -6.58 3.20 45.84
C LEU A 50 -7.72 3.44 46.84
N ASP A 51 -8.76 2.61 46.76
CA ASP A 51 -9.80 2.52 47.78
C ASP A 51 -9.33 1.72 49.01
N GLU A 52 -10.21 1.54 50.00
CA GLU A 52 -9.94 0.78 51.23
C GLU A 52 -9.59 -0.70 50.95
N ALA A 53 -10.16 -1.28 49.89
CA ALA A 53 -9.87 -2.65 49.45
C ALA A 53 -8.54 -2.76 48.68
N GLY A 54 -7.83 -1.64 48.46
CA GLY A 54 -6.56 -1.59 47.73
C GLY A 54 -6.73 -1.62 46.21
N LYS A 55 -7.95 -1.44 45.68
CA LYS A 55 -8.21 -1.40 44.24
C LYS A 55 -7.93 0.00 43.70
N GLU A 56 -7.26 0.08 42.56
CA GLU A 56 -7.03 1.35 41.87
C GLU A 56 -8.35 1.95 41.39
N ILE A 57 -8.69 3.12 41.91
CA ILE A 57 -9.89 3.88 41.52
C ILE A 57 -9.58 4.98 40.53
N LYS A 58 -8.37 5.54 40.57
CA LYS A 58 -7.94 6.60 39.63
C LYS A 58 -6.42 6.66 39.55
N ARG A 59 -5.90 7.03 38.38
CA ARG A 59 -4.47 7.27 38.15
C ARG A 59 -4.25 8.64 37.54
N PHE A 60 -3.28 9.35 38.08
CA PHE A 60 -2.84 10.65 37.61
C PHE A 60 -1.44 10.52 37.02
N ILE A 61 -1.22 11.01 35.80
CA ILE A 61 0.02 10.78 35.04
C ILE A 61 0.67 12.12 34.67
N LYS A 62 2.00 12.18 34.81
CA LYS A 62 2.85 13.24 34.26
C LYS A 62 3.93 12.63 33.37
N TRP A 63 3.83 12.91 32.07
CA TRP A 63 4.80 12.47 31.08
C TRP A 63 6.11 13.24 31.18
N VAL A 64 7.21 12.54 30.96
CA VAL A 64 8.54 13.15 30.79
C VAL A 64 8.75 13.42 29.30
N ASP A 65 9.07 14.67 29.01
CA ASP A 65 9.21 15.23 27.65
C ASP A 65 10.63 15.73 27.34
N ASP A 66 11.52 15.77 28.35
CA ASP A 66 12.88 16.31 28.22
C ASP A 66 13.91 15.20 28.47
N PHE A 67 14.61 14.84 27.39
CA PHE A 67 15.72 13.89 27.39
C PHE A 67 17.03 14.56 26.95
N SER A 68 17.14 15.88 27.09
CA SER A 68 18.31 16.67 26.70
C SER A 68 19.57 16.44 27.55
N GLY A 69 19.49 15.60 28.57
CA GLY A 69 20.54 15.43 29.57
C GLY A 69 20.56 16.53 30.63
N LYS A 70 19.56 17.42 30.69
CA LYS A 70 19.41 18.42 31.77
C LYS A 70 18.35 17.97 32.78
N SER A 71 18.49 18.43 34.02
CA SER A 71 17.47 18.17 35.06
C SER A 71 16.32 19.15 34.90
N LYS A 72 15.10 18.64 34.78
CA LYS A 72 13.87 19.44 34.65
C LYS A 72 12.93 19.13 35.81
N LYS A 73 12.26 20.18 36.31
CA LYS A 73 11.24 20.05 37.36
C LYS A 73 9.89 19.74 36.71
N TYR A 74 9.22 18.72 37.22
CA TYR A 74 7.89 18.31 36.83
C TYR A 74 6.95 18.44 38.01
N SER A 75 5.73 18.89 37.75
CA SER A 75 4.65 18.99 38.75
C SER A 75 3.39 18.29 38.26
N LEU A 76 2.72 17.62 39.19
CA LEU A 76 1.43 16.95 39.00
C LEU A 76 0.48 17.42 40.10
N VAL A 77 -0.54 18.20 39.73
CA VAL A 77 -1.62 18.67 40.63
C VAL A 77 -2.88 17.88 40.33
N PHE A 78 -3.54 17.34 41.34
CA PHE A 78 -4.74 16.52 41.21
C PHE A 78 -5.63 16.59 42.46
N SER A 79 -6.94 16.42 42.28
CA SER A 79 -7.88 16.26 43.40
C SER A 79 -8.02 14.80 43.79
N VAL A 80 -7.88 14.50 45.09
CA VAL A 80 -8.07 13.16 45.65
C VAL A 80 -9.56 12.81 45.63
N PRO A 81 -9.99 11.73 44.96
CA PRO A 81 -11.38 11.27 44.96
C PRO A 81 -11.93 11.05 46.38
N GLU A 82 -13.22 11.32 46.60
CA GLU A 82 -13.87 11.16 47.93
C GLU A 82 -13.68 9.75 48.54
N MET A 83 -13.74 8.73 47.70
CA MET A 83 -13.59 7.31 48.10
C MET A 83 -12.13 6.85 48.26
N ALA A 84 -11.16 7.77 48.20
CA ALA A 84 -9.75 7.44 48.29
C ALA A 84 -9.35 7.09 49.72
N HIS A 85 -8.51 6.06 49.85
CA HIS A 85 -7.91 5.68 51.12
C HIS A 85 -6.39 5.73 51.07
N LYS A 86 -5.78 5.31 49.95
CA LYS A 86 -4.32 5.30 49.78
C LYS A 86 -3.88 5.91 48.45
N ALA A 87 -2.69 6.49 48.44
CA ALA A 87 -1.99 6.92 47.24
C ALA A 87 -0.65 6.18 47.09
N VAL A 88 -0.35 5.73 45.88
CA VAL A 88 0.91 5.10 45.50
C VAL A 88 1.57 5.96 44.44
N LEU A 89 2.80 6.39 44.69
CA LEU A 89 3.64 7.09 43.73
C LEU A 89 4.40 6.07 42.89
N GLY A 90 4.48 6.29 41.58
CA GLY A 90 5.16 5.35 40.70
C GLY A 90 5.87 5.98 39.51
N TYR A 91 6.82 5.24 38.96
CA TYR A 91 7.48 5.48 37.68
C TYR A 91 7.17 4.32 36.74
N ARG A 92 6.92 4.62 35.46
CA ARG A 92 6.69 3.59 34.46
C ARG A 92 7.22 3.97 33.08
N GLY A 93 7.92 3.04 32.45
CA GLY A 93 8.22 3.09 31.01
C GLY A 93 6.97 2.79 30.17
N ASN A 94 6.79 3.49 29.06
CA ASN A 94 5.69 3.24 28.14
C ASN A 94 5.98 2.01 27.29
N VAL A 95 5.16 1.00 27.46
CA VAL A 95 5.30 -0.31 26.81
C VAL A 95 4.04 -0.73 26.07
N GLU A 96 3.05 0.15 25.99
CA GLU A 96 1.75 -0.11 25.37
C GLU A 96 1.48 0.81 24.16
N GLY A 97 2.11 2.00 24.10
CA GLY A 97 1.97 2.96 22.99
C GLY A 97 3.03 2.85 21.90
N ALA A 98 2.89 3.66 20.84
CA ALA A 98 3.86 3.77 19.74
C ALA A 98 5.15 4.54 20.12
N ASP A 99 5.13 5.24 21.26
CA ASP A 99 6.18 6.17 21.70
C ASP A 99 7.25 5.48 22.59
N LYS A 100 7.53 4.17 22.39
CA LYS A 100 8.54 3.44 23.18
C LYS A 100 9.95 3.76 22.71
N SER A 101 10.92 3.77 23.62
CA SER A 101 12.34 3.99 23.31
C SER A 101 13.22 3.40 24.41
N ASP A 102 14.49 3.16 24.11
CA ASP A 102 15.48 2.87 25.15
C ASP A 102 15.60 4.07 26.09
N LEU A 103 15.51 3.82 27.39
CA LEU A 103 15.47 4.86 28.42
C LEU A 103 16.79 4.91 29.18
N SER A 104 17.33 6.11 29.35
CA SER A 104 18.37 6.41 30.33
C SER A 104 17.95 7.63 31.14
N LEU A 105 17.73 7.44 32.44
CA LEU A 105 17.13 8.44 33.35
C LEU A 105 17.92 8.51 34.66
N ALA A 106 17.93 9.69 35.29
CA ALA A 106 18.24 9.84 36.71
C ALA A 106 17.00 10.35 37.45
N LEU A 107 16.47 9.53 38.36
CA LEU A 107 15.20 9.73 39.05
C LEU A 107 15.42 9.99 40.55
N PRO A 108 14.65 10.87 41.21
CA PRO A 108 14.64 10.98 42.66
C PRO A 108 13.89 9.78 43.28
N ASP A 109 14.26 9.43 44.52
CA ASP A 109 13.54 8.40 45.27
C ASP A 109 12.13 8.91 45.61
N LEU A 110 11.13 8.06 45.36
CA LEU A 110 9.75 8.38 45.70
C LEU A 110 9.48 8.03 47.15
N SER A 111 8.81 8.93 47.85
CA SER A 111 8.32 8.73 49.22
C SER A 111 7.09 9.61 49.44
N GLU A 112 6.42 9.43 50.59
CA GLU A 112 5.27 10.24 50.99
C GLU A 112 5.55 11.74 50.94
N ASN A 113 6.78 12.15 51.29
CA ASN A 113 7.23 13.55 51.29
C ASN A 113 7.18 14.24 49.91
N CYS A 114 7.07 13.46 48.83
CA CYS A 114 6.88 13.98 47.48
C CYS A 114 5.46 14.51 47.26
N LEU A 115 4.49 14.05 48.04
CA LEU A 115 3.09 14.46 47.98
C LEU A 115 2.83 15.57 49.02
N ARG A 116 2.23 16.66 48.58
CA ARG A 116 1.89 17.80 49.45
C ARG A 116 0.46 18.23 49.19
N GLN A 117 -0.31 18.45 50.25
CA GLN A 117 -1.61 19.10 50.14
C GLN A 117 -1.41 20.56 49.70
N VAL A 118 -2.25 21.02 48.77
CA VAL A 118 -2.25 22.39 48.24
C VAL A 118 -3.69 22.90 48.18
N GLU A 119 -3.87 24.20 47.94
CA GLU A 119 -5.18 24.81 47.71
C GLU A 119 -5.09 25.79 46.53
N GLY A 120 -6.10 25.80 45.67
CA GLY A 120 -6.29 26.81 44.63
C GLY A 120 -5.35 26.70 43.44
N LEU A 121 -4.72 25.54 43.24
CA LEU A 121 -3.92 25.26 42.05
C LEU A 121 -4.78 24.50 41.03
N PRO A 122 -4.80 24.92 39.75
CA PRO A 122 -5.55 24.20 38.73
C PRO A 122 -5.00 22.78 38.55
N GLU A 123 -5.87 21.81 38.33
CA GLU A 123 -5.47 20.44 38.00
C GLU A 123 -4.58 20.42 36.75
N THR A 124 -3.50 19.64 36.80
CA THR A 124 -2.49 19.57 35.71
C THR A 124 -2.12 18.15 35.32
N PHE A 125 -2.88 17.16 35.78
CA PHE A 125 -2.65 15.77 35.42
C PHE A 125 -3.19 15.49 34.01
N ASP A 126 -2.40 14.79 33.20
CA ASP A 126 -2.63 14.47 31.79
C ASP A 126 -2.24 15.54 30.73
N ASP A 127 -0.93 15.70 30.53
CA ASP A 127 -0.35 16.53 29.46
C ASP A 127 -0.50 15.95 28.03
N LEU A 128 -1.20 14.82 27.81
CA LEU A 128 -1.44 14.33 26.45
C LEU A 128 -2.21 15.35 25.59
N LYS A 129 -2.94 16.28 26.22
CA LYS A 129 -3.62 17.41 25.54
C LYS A 129 -2.66 18.46 24.97
N LYS A 130 -1.37 18.42 25.29
CA LYS A 130 -0.31 19.30 24.74
C LYS A 130 0.68 18.56 23.85
N ARG A 131 0.24 17.49 23.16
CA ARG A 131 1.01 17.02 22.00
C ARG A 131 1.14 18.23 21.06
N PRO A 132 2.35 18.65 20.64
CA PRO A 132 2.42 19.46 19.43
C PRO A 132 1.63 18.70 18.36
N PRO A 133 0.79 19.38 17.56
CA PRO A 133 0.07 18.70 16.49
C PRO A 133 1.10 17.83 15.76
N ARG A 134 0.75 16.57 15.46
CA ARG A 134 1.57 15.75 14.56
C ARG A 134 1.98 16.68 13.45
N VAL A 135 3.29 16.90 13.26
CA VAL A 135 3.78 17.73 12.17
C VAL A 135 3.20 17.07 10.92
N LEU A 136 2.10 17.65 10.42
CA LEU A 136 1.57 17.27 9.13
C LEU A 136 2.73 17.61 8.20
N PHE A 137 3.26 16.59 7.54
CA PHE A 137 4.34 16.79 6.59
C PHE A 137 3.93 17.94 5.67
N THR A 138 4.76 18.98 5.57
CA THR A 138 4.57 20.01 4.57
C THR A 138 4.87 19.36 3.22
N ILE A 139 3.81 19.04 2.49
CA ILE A 139 3.91 18.54 1.12
C ILE A 139 4.30 19.76 0.26
N PRO A 140 5.32 19.67 -0.61
CA PRO A 140 5.60 20.73 -1.57
C PRO A 140 4.32 21.06 -2.34
N GLU A 141 3.87 22.32 -2.32
CA GLU A 141 2.72 22.72 -3.11
C GLU A 141 3.10 22.65 -4.59
N LEU A 142 2.43 21.79 -5.33
CA LEU A 142 2.34 21.91 -6.78
C LEU A 142 1.24 22.93 -7.06
N ASP A 143 1.57 24.00 -7.78
CA ASP A 143 0.54 24.88 -8.30
C ASP A 143 -0.29 24.15 -9.38
N GLY A 144 -1.42 24.74 -9.78
CA GLY A 144 -2.32 24.10 -10.75
C GLY A 144 -1.67 23.83 -12.12
N ALA A 145 -0.62 24.58 -12.50
CA ALA A 145 0.12 24.35 -13.74
C ALA A 145 1.08 23.16 -13.59
N GLY A 146 1.74 23.03 -12.44
CA GLY A 146 2.59 21.90 -12.08
C GLY A 146 1.80 20.60 -11.99
N GLU A 147 0.60 20.62 -11.38
CA GLU A 147 -0.30 19.45 -11.33
C GLU A 147 -0.65 18.97 -12.77
N GLN A 148 -1.06 19.88 -13.66
CA GLN A 148 -1.40 19.56 -15.05
C GLN A 148 -0.21 19.02 -15.86
N LEU A 149 0.97 19.64 -15.72
CA LEU A 149 2.16 19.20 -16.42
C LEU A 149 2.62 17.83 -15.92
N LEU A 150 2.55 17.59 -14.61
CA LEU A 150 2.88 16.30 -14.03
C LEU A 150 1.94 15.20 -14.54
N GLU A 151 0.64 15.47 -14.58
CA GLU A 151 -0.35 14.51 -15.09
C GLU A 151 -0.07 14.11 -16.54
N LYS A 152 0.22 15.09 -17.41
CA LYS A 152 0.62 14.87 -18.83
C LYS A 152 1.92 14.07 -18.99
N ASN A 153 2.74 13.99 -17.94
CA ASN A 153 3.96 13.20 -17.93
C ASN A 153 3.74 11.77 -17.44
N ILE A 154 2.57 11.44 -16.89
CA ILE A 154 2.25 10.09 -16.43
C ILE A 154 1.82 9.22 -17.61
N VAL A 155 2.34 7.99 -17.64
CA VAL A 155 1.94 6.93 -18.57
C VAL A 155 1.64 5.66 -17.77
N GLY A 156 0.39 5.21 -17.82
CA GLY A 156 -0.06 3.96 -17.18
C GLY A 156 -0.11 2.80 -18.17
N ILE A 157 0.57 1.69 -17.86
CA ILE A 157 0.49 0.44 -18.63
C ILE A 157 -0.41 -0.55 -17.90
N PHE A 158 -1.52 -0.92 -18.54
CA PHE A 158 -2.54 -1.83 -18.00
C PHE A 158 -2.69 -3.08 -18.85
N GLY A 159 -3.01 -4.20 -18.21
CA GLY A 159 -3.19 -5.50 -18.83
C GLY A 159 -3.09 -6.59 -17.78
N SER A 160 -3.81 -7.70 -17.95
CA SER A 160 -3.74 -8.86 -17.04
C SER A 160 -2.29 -9.29 -16.75
N PRO A 161 -1.99 -9.94 -15.60
CA PRO A 161 -0.70 -10.58 -15.41
C PRO A 161 -0.36 -11.50 -16.59
N ARG A 162 0.93 -11.63 -16.91
CA ARG A 162 1.46 -12.49 -17.99
C ARG A 162 1.17 -12.02 -19.43
N THR A 163 0.71 -10.78 -19.61
CA THR A 163 0.60 -10.09 -20.91
C THR A 163 1.92 -9.54 -21.47
N GLY A 164 3.06 -9.76 -20.77
CA GLY A 164 4.36 -9.24 -21.19
C GLY A 164 4.72 -7.87 -20.59
N SER A 165 3.98 -7.38 -19.60
CA SER A 165 4.21 -6.06 -18.96
C SER A 165 5.60 -5.89 -18.36
N THR A 166 6.23 -6.96 -17.87
CA THR A 166 7.63 -6.92 -17.43
C THR A 166 8.61 -6.77 -18.59
N TRP A 167 8.34 -7.39 -19.73
CA TRP A 167 9.18 -7.24 -20.91
C TRP A 167 9.10 -5.81 -21.44
N LEU A 168 7.88 -5.30 -21.68
CA LEU A 168 7.69 -3.91 -22.11
C LEU A 168 8.22 -2.91 -21.07
N GLY A 169 7.68 -2.94 -19.86
CA GLY A 169 7.98 -1.92 -18.84
C GLY A 169 9.40 -1.99 -18.28
N GLN A 170 9.88 -3.18 -17.89
CA GLN A 170 11.14 -3.30 -17.15
C GLN A 170 12.36 -3.59 -18.04
N ARG A 171 12.17 -4.13 -19.24
CA ARG A 171 13.29 -4.44 -20.14
C ARG A 171 13.40 -3.40 -21.26
N LEU A 172 12.31 -3.12 -21.97
CA LEU A 172 12.37 -2.21 -23.12
C LEU A 172 12.37 -0.73 -22.71
N LEU A 173 11.49 -0.33 -21.78
CA LEU A 173 11.27 1.09 -21.43
C LEU A 173 12.14 1.61 -20.27
N LYS A 174 12.29 0.84 -19.18
CA LYS A 174 12.89 1.31 -17.90
C LYS A 174 14.21 2.06 -18.04
N ASP A 175 15.12 1.61 -18.89
CA ASP A 175 16.48 2.17 -19.00
C ASP A 175 16.54 3.39 -19.96
N HIS A 176 15.41 3.95 -20.40
CA HIS A 176 15.39 5.13 -21.27
C HIS A 176 15.64 6.42 -20.47
N LYS A 177 16.53 7.29 -20.95
CA LYS A 177 16.94 8.52 -20.23
C LYS A 177 15.78 9.48 -19.90
N GLY A 178 14.78 9.52 -20.77
CA GLY A 178 13.56 10.32 -20.61
C GLY A 178 12.45 9.64 -19.81
N ILE A 179 12.68 8.46 -19.23
CA ILE A 179 11.67 7.70 -18.48
C ILE A 179 12.10 7.57 -17.01
N ALA A 180 11.20 7.96 -16.11
CA ALA A 180 11.25 7.61 -14.70
C ALA A 180 10.32 6.41 -14.46
N ASN A 181 10.89 5.25 -14.20
CA ASN A 181 10.11 4.02 -13.98
C ASN A 181 9.52 3.98 -12.56
N TRP A 182 8.20 3.92 -12.46
CA TRP A 182 7.45 3.68 -11.23
C TRP A 182 6.93 2.24 -11.20
N GLN A 183 7.72 1.36 -10.60
CA GLN A 183 7.47 -0.08 -10.67
C GLN A 183 6.29 -0.51 -9.78
N GLU A 184 5.18 -0.92 -10.40
CA GLU A 184 3.99 -1.52 -9.76
C GLU A 184 3.53 -0.81 -8.48
N PRO A 185 2.84 0.34 -8.59
CA PRO A 185 2.36 1.05 -7.40
C PRO A 185 1.21 0.35 -6.67
N TYR A 186 0.58 -0.65 -7.30
CA TYR A 186 -0.54 -1.41 -6.74
C TYR A 186 -1.78 -0.57 -6.41
N LEU A 187 -1.96 0.56 -7.10
CA LEU A 187 -3.16 1.41 -6.97
C LEU A 187 -4.42 0.58 -7.20
N GLY A 188 -4.39 -0.29 -8.21
CA GLY A 188 -5.56 -1.06 -8.56
C GLY A 188 -5.87 -2.25 -7.65
N ASN A 189 -4.90 -2.69 -6.83
CA ASN A 189 -5.19 -3.64 -5.75
C ASN A 189 -6.02 -2.96 -4.65
N LEU A 190 -5.74 -1.69 -4.38
CA LEU A 190 -6.45 -0.89 -3.38
C LEU A 190 -7.86 -0.51 -3.87
N LEU A 191 -7.97 -0.04 -5.11
CA LEU A 191 -9.21 0.52 -5.65
C LEU A 191 -10.14 -0.54 -6.27
N GLY A 192 -9.58 -1.60 -6.87
CA GLY A 192 -10.31 -2.60 -7.63
C GLY A 192 -10.43 -3.95 -6.94
N THR A 193 -10.33 -4.00 -5.60
CA THR A 193 -10.48 -5.26 -4.85
C THR A 193 -11.74 -6.01 -5.30
N ASN A 194 -11.59 -7.29 -5.62
CA ASN A 194 -12.69 -8.15 -6.03
C ASN A 194 -12.84 -9.35 -5.07
N ARG A 195 -14.02 -9.97 -5.12
CA ARG A 195 -14.35 -11.16 -4.33
C ARG A 195 -15.02 -12.19 -5.22
N SER A 196 -14.78 -13.46 -4.92
CA SER A 196 -15.56 -14.55 -5.49
C SER A 196 -16.96 -14.53 -4.88
N ILE A 197 -17.99 -14.41 -5.71
CA ILE A 197 -19.39 -14.45 -5.31
C ILE A 197 -20.09 -15.59 -6.05
N LYS A 198 -21.13 -16.17 -5.44
CA LYS A 198 -21.96 -17.16 -6.11
C LYS A 198 -23.09 -16.42 -6.83
N ASP A 199 -23.19 -16.61 -8.14
CA ASP A 199 -24.30 -16.12 -8.94
C ASP A 199 -25.60 -16.78 -8.42
N PRO A 200 -26.62 -16.00 -8.04
CA PRO A 200 -27.85 -16.55 -7.46
C PRO A 200 -28.74 -17.27 -8.49
N LEU A 201 -28.59 -16.96 -9.79
CA LEU A 201 -29.38 -17.55 -10.88
C LEU A 201 -28.73 -18.82 -11.42
N THR A 202 -27.42 -18.80 -11.65
CA THR A 202 -26.70 -19.94 -12.24
C THR A 202 -26.04 -20.84 -11.21
N GLY A 203 -25.84 -20.34 -9.99
CA GLY A 203 -25.08 -21.03 -8.94
C GLY A 203 -23.57 -21.04 -9.17
N GLU A 204 -23.08 -20.42 -10.24
CA GLU A 204 -21.65 -20.39 -10.57
C GLU A 204 -20.88 -19.37 -9.75
N MET A 205 -19.60 -19.63 -9.49
CA MET A 205 -18.72 -18.64 -8.84
C MET A 205 -18.23 -17.61 -9.84
N THR A 206 -18.49 -16.31 -9.64
CA THR A 206 -18.00 -15.20 -10.47
C THR A 206 -17.12 -14.26 -9.66
N LEU A 207 -16.35 -13.40 -10.33
CA LEU A 207 -15.56 -12.36 -9.67
C LEU A 207 -16.32 -11.03 -9.77
N GLN A 208 -16.58 -10.38 -8.64
CA GLN A 208 -17.21 -9.07 -8.59
C GLN A 208 -16.31 -8.08 -7.85
N ARG A 209 -16.10 -6.89 -8.42
CA ARG A 209 -15.38 -5.81 -7.73
C ARG A 209 -16.25 -5.24 -6.61
N VAL A 210 -15.61 -4.93 -5.48
CA VAL A 210 -16.25 -4.23 -4.37
C VAL A 210 -16.81 -2.89 -4.85
N HIS A 211 -16.07 -2.17 -5.70
CA HIS A 211 -16.52 -0.91 -6.26
C HIS A 211 -17.83 -1.08 -7.06
N ASP A 212 -17.89 -2.00 -8.03
CA ASP A 212 -19.10 -2.23 -8.85
C ASP A 212 -20.34 -2.56 -8.02
N LYS A 213 -20.15 -3.27 -6.89
CA LYS A 213 -21.25 -3.64 -5.99
C LYS A 213 -21.81 -2.44 -5.22
N PHE A 214 -20.94 -1.55 -4.76
CA PHE A 214 -21.29 -0.50 -3.79
C PHE A 214 -21.27 0.91 -4.38
N ALA A 215 -20.94 1.09 -5.66
CA ALA A 215 -20.79 2.41 -6.28
C ALA A 215 -22.03 3.32 -6.09
N GLU A 216 -23.24 2.75 -6.05
CA GLU A 216 -24.47 3.53 -5.83
C GLU A 216 -24.90 3.64 -4.36
N THR A 217 -24.16 3.01 -3.44
CA THR A 217 -24.42 3.13 -1.99
C THR A 217 -23.84 4.44 -1.48
N GLU A 218 -24.65 5.26 -0.80
CA GLU A 218 -24.23 6.59 -0.31
C GLU A 218 -23.06 6.51 0.68
N ASP A 219 -23.12 5.60 1.66
CA ASP A 219 -22.11 5.46 2.71
C ASP A 219 -20.78 4.84 2.21
N TYR A 220 -20.73 4.34 0.97
CA TYR A 220 -19.50 3.82 0.40
C TYR A 220 -18.54 4.96 0.09
N PHE A 221 -17.28 4.82 0.52
CA PHE A 221 -16.28 5.88 0.37
C PHE A 221 -16.11 6.36 -1.09
N PHE A 222 -16.17 5.45 -2.06
CA PHE A 222 -16.08 5.77 -3.49
C PHE A 222 -17.47 5.81 -4.18
N SER A 223 -18.51 6.23 -3.45
CA SER A 223 -19.87 6.37 -3.97
C SER A 223 -19.92 7.33 -5.17
N ASN A 224 -20.67 6.97 -6.21
CA ASN A 224 -20.92 7.82 -7.36
C ASN A 224 -21.65 9.11 -6.99
N LYS A 225 -22.42 9.13 -5.89
CA LYS A 225 -23.06 10.34 -5.34
C LYS A 225 -22.05 11.42 -4.95
N HIS A 226 -20.85 11.01 -4.53
CA HIS A 226 -19.79 11.90 -4.05
C HIS A 226 -18.57 11.92 -5.00
N LYS A 227 -18.71 11.38 -6.21
CA LYS A 227 -17.63 11.18 -7.19
C LYS A 227 -16.73 12.37 -7.40
N LYS A 228 -17.34 13.54 -7.62
CA LYS A 228 -16.61 14.80 -7.85
C LYS A 228 -15.54 15.07 -6.78
N TYR A 229 -15.82 14.75 -5.52
CA TYR A 229 -14.94 15.07 -4.40
C TYR A 229 -13.84 14.03 -4.22
N TRP A 230 -14.20 12.74 -4.18
CA TRP A 230 -13.19 11.70 -3.98
C TRP A 230 -12.30 11.53 -5.20
N LEU A 231 -12.80 11.75 -6.42
CA LEU A 231 -12.02 11.63 -7.64
C LEU A 231 -10.95 12.73 -7.71
N ALA A 232 -11.31 13.97 -7.36
CA ALA A 232 -10.35 15.08 -7.25
C ALA A 232 -9.30 14.80 -6.16
N GLY A 233 -9.71 14.26 -5.00
CA GLY A 233 -8.77 13.86 -3.95
C GLY A 233 -7.84 12.72 -4.38
N LEU A 234 -8.36 11.74 -5.12
CA LEU A 234 -7.60 10.62 -5.67
C LEU A 234 -6.58 11.10 -6.71
N ASN A 235 -6.98 11.96 -7.65
CA ASN A 235 -6.09 12.62 -8.61
C ASN A 235 -4.91 13.26 -7.87
N LYS A 236 -5.19 14.14 -6.90
CA LYS A 236 -4.14 14.79 -6.10
C LYS A 236 -3.24 13.77 -5.42
N MET A 237 -3.80 12.77 -4.74
CA MET A 237 -2.99 11.75 -4.06
C MET A 237 -2.04 11.02 -5.02
N ILE A 238 -2.52 10.67 -6.22
CA ILE A 238 -1.67 10.03 -7.24
C ILE A 238 -0.60 10.99 -7.74
N LEU A 239 -0.94 12.24 -8.04
CA LEU A 239 0.00 13.27 -8.51
C LEU A 239 1.09 13.54 -7.47
N TYR A 240 0.76 13.74 -6.19
CA TYR A 240 1.77 13.95 -5.15
C TYR A 240 2.69 12.74 -4.98
N ARG A 241 2.15 11.53 -5.08
CA ARG A 241 2.99 10.33 -5.04
C ARG A 241 3.87 10.19 -6.29
N ALA A 242 3.37 10.56 -7.47
CA ALA A 242 4.13 10.60 -8.71
C ALA A 242 5.25 11.66 -8.65
N PHE A 243 4.97 12.84 -8.10
CA PHE A 243 5.97 13.89 -7.90
C PHE A 243 7.10 13.42 -6.98
N ALA A 244 6.75 12.71 -5.89
CA ALA A 244 7.74 12.08 -5.01
C ALA A 244 8.53 10.96 -5.71
N GLN A 245 8.00 10.37 -6.78
CA GLN A 245 8.71 9.40 -7.61
C GLN A 245 9.70 10.09 -8.56
N CYS A 246 9.31 11.21 -9.16
CA CYS A 246 10.13 12.01 -10.05
C CYS A 246 9.61 13.45 -10.13
N SER A 247 10.40 14.39 -9.63
CA SER A 247 10.11 15.84 -9.71
C SER A 247 10.73 16.51 -10.94
N ASP A 248 11.46 15.76 -11.77
CA ASP A 248 12.01 16.22 -13.04
C ASP A 248 10.93 16.13 -14.14
N PHE A 249 10.32 17.28 -14.44
CA PHE A 249 9.26 17.42 -15.44
C PHE A 249 9.70 17.18 -16.89
N SER A 250 11.01 17.04 -17.15
CA SER A 250 11.49 16.63 -18.49
C SER A 250 11.30 15.12 -18.74
N LYS A 251 11.01 14.34 -17.69
CA LYS A 251 10.84 12.88 -17.77
C LYS A 251 9.38 12.48 -17.77
N LYS A 252 9.10 11.38 -18.47
CA LYS A 252 7.82 10.65 -18.40
C LYS A 252 7.85 9.65 -17.26
N ILE A 253 6.82 9.67 -16.41
CA ILE A 253 6.65 8.73 -15.30
C ILE A 253 5.85 7.55 -15.83
N VAL A 254 6.51 6.42 -16.05
CA VAL A 254 5.87 5.21 -16.58
C VAL A 254 5.63 4.24 -15.43
N PHE A 255 4.37 3.89 -15.19
CA PHE A 255 4.00 2.83 -14.25
C PHE A 255 3.29 1.69 -14.95
N LYS A 256 3.27 0.51 -14.32
CA LYS A 256 2.51 -0.65 -14.81
C LYS A 256 1.66 -1.23 -13.70
N GLU A 257 0.44 -1.65 -14.03
CA GLU A 257 -0.53 -2.24 -13.11
C GLU A 257 -0.98 -3.63 -13.57
N PRO A 258 -0.07 -4.62 -13.73
CA PRO A 258 -0.49 -5.96 -14.15
C PRO A 258 -1.42 -6.61 -13.13
N ASN A 259 -1.16 -6.40 -11.84
CA ASN A 259 -1.96 -6.97 -10.75
C ASN A 259 -3.12 -6.05 -10.34
N GLY A 260 -3.11 -4.77 -10.77
CA GLY A 260 -4.11 -3.74 -10.46
C GLY A 260 -5.01 -3.37 -11.63
N SER A 261 -4.94 -4.06 -12.77
CA SER A 261 -5.69 -3.67 -13.97
C SER A 261 -7.21 -3.65 -13.80
N GLN A 262 -7.74 -4.37 -12.79
CA GLN A 262 -9.15 -4.31 -12.39
C GLN A 262 -9.61 -2.95 -11.81
N ALA A 263 -8.76 -1.93 -11.74
CA ALA A 263 -9.15 -0.56 -11.39
C ALA A 263 -8.72 0.47 -12.45
N ALA A 264 -8.36 0.03 -13.66
CA ALA A 264 -7.89 0.93 -14.72
C ALA A 264 -8.91 2.03 -15.03
N ASP A 265 -10.21 1.73 -14.96
CA ASP A 265 -11.30 2.69 -15.15
C ASP A 265 -11.28 3.80 -14.09
N ILE A 266 -11.14 3.45 -12.81
CA ILE A 266 -11.07 4.42 -11.72
C ILE A 266 -9.78 5.24 -11.79
N ILE A 267 -8.65 4.59 -12.08
CA ILE A 267 -7.34 5.25 -12.14
C ILE A 267 -7.27 6.24 -13.30
N MET A 268 -7.71 5.83 -14.50
CA MET A 268 -7.66 6.70 -15.68
C MET A 268 -8.71 7.80 -15.65
N GLU A 269 -9.88 7.55 -15.03
CA GLU A 269 -10.83 8.62 -14.76
C GLU A 269 -10.28 9.66 -13.78
N ALA A 270 -9.44 9.23 -12.82
CA ALA A 270 -8.73 10.14 -11.93
C ALA A 270 -7.52 10.83 -12.59
N LEU A 271 -7.08 10.40 -13.77
CA LEU A 271 -5.92 10.94 -14.49
C LEU A 271 -6.28 11.23 -15.96
N PRO A 272 -7.26 12.11 -16.23
CA PRO A 272 -7.78 12.32 -17.58
C PRO A 272 -6.73 12.79 -18.59
N ASN A 273 -5.65 13.43 -18.17
CA ASN A 273 -4.58 13.93 -19.05
C ASN A 273 -3.36 13.00 -19.13
N ALA A 274 -3.35 11.88 -18.40
CA ALA A 274 -2.29 10.89 -18.47
C ALA A 274 -2.45 10.02 -19.71
N LYS A 275 -1.34 9.45 -20.20
CA LYS A 275 -1.38 8.49 -21.30
C LYS A 275 -1.67 7.08 -20.78
N MET A 276 -2.48 6.33 -21.52
CA MET A 276 -2.85 4.95 -21.22
C MET A 276 -2.31 4.00 -22.29
N ILE A 277 -1.58 2.97 -21.88
CA ILE A 277 -1.23 1.84 -22.73
C ILE A 277 -2.04 0.63 -22.30
N PHE A 278 -2.88 0.11 -23.19
CA PHE A 278 -3.53 -1.18 -23.02
C PHE A 278 -2.62 -2.27 -23.61
N LEU A 279 -1.90 -2.98 -22.75
CA LEU A 279 -1.11 -4.15 -23.11
C LEU A 279 -1.97 -5.42 -23.09
N LEU A 280 -2.30 -5.89 -24.28
CA LEU A 280 -3.20 -7.01 -24.50
C LEU A 280 -2.44 -8.25 -24.96
N ARG A 281 -2.88 -9.44 -24.53
CA ARG A 281 -2.42 -10.74 -25.00
C ARG A 281 -3.59 -11.71 -25.04
N ASP A 282 -3.55 -12.70 -25.92
CA ASP A 282 -4.52 -13.81 -25.93
C ASP A 282 -4.68 -14.41 -24.53
N GLY A 283 -5.90 -14.40 -24.00
CA GLY A 283 -6.21 -14.89 -22.66
C GLY A 283 -5.84 -16.35 -22.44
N ARG A 284 -5.88 -17.17 -23.50
CA ARG A 284 -5.52 -18.59 -23.42
C ARG A 284 -4.02 -18.78 -23.21
N ASP A 285 -3.19 -17.96 -23.85
CA ASP A 285 -1.73 -17.93 -23.61
C ASP A 285 -1.40 -17.40 -22.21
N VAL A 286 -2.21 -16.46 -21.68
CA VAL A 286 -2.09 -15.99 -20.30
C VAL A 286 -2.38 -17.13 -19.32
N VAL A 287 -3.48 -17.86 -19.51
CA VAL A 287 -3.86 -19.01 -18.68
C VAL A 287 -2.80 -20.11 -18.76
N ASP A 288 -2.28 -20.44 -19.94
CA ASP A 288 -1.16 -21.38 -20.11
C ASP A 288 0.06 -20.94 -19.28
N SER A 289 0.45 -19.67 -19.39
CA SER A 289 1.55 -19.14 -18.59
C SER A 289 1.30 -19.20 -17.08
N LEU A 290 0.06 -19.06 -16.61
CA LEU A 290 -0.28 -19.11 -15.19
C LEU A 290 -0.32 -20.54 -14.67
N VAL A 291 -0.86 -21.47 -15.46
CA VAL A 291 -0.86 -22.91 -15.16
C VAL A 291 0.55 -23.45 -15.03
N ASP A 292 1.48 -23.02 -15.92
CA ASP A 292 2.89 -23.40 -15.85
C ASP A 292 3.57 -23.07 -14.50
N LEU A 293 3.09 -22.03 -13.79
CA LEU A 293 3.62 -21.66 -12.47
C LEU A 293 3.40 -22.70 -11.38
N HIS A 294 2.55 -23.71 -11.61
CA HIS A 294 2.24 -24.78 -10.67
C HIS A 294 3.08 -26.04 -10.91
N ARG A 295 4.00 -26.01 -11.89
CA ARG A 295 4.97 -27.09 -12.10
C ARG A 295 5.90 -27.19 -10.89
N LYS A 296 6.26 -28.42 -10.53
CA LYS A 296 7.25 -28.67 -9.46
C LYS A 296 8.57 -27.99 -9.82
N GLY A 297 9.12 -27.20 -8.88
CA GLY A 297 10.33 -26.41 -9.10
C GLY A 297 10.11 -25.06 -9.80
N SER A 298 8.85 -24.64 -9.99
CA SER A 298 8.52 -23.30 -10.47
C SER A 298 9.05 -22.20 -9.54
N TRP A 299 9.51 -21.09 -10.12
CA TRP A 299 10.08 -19.95 -9.40
C TRP A 299 9.14 -19.31 -8.35
N ASN A 300 7.82 -19.49 -8.49
CA ASN A 300 6.81 -18.90 -7.61
C ASN A 300 6.19 -19.91 -6.62
N GLN A 301 6.74 -21.13 -6.53
CA GLN A 301 6.38 -22.19 -5.56
C GLN A 301 4.86 -22.39 -5.34
N ARG A 302 4.04 -22.27 -6.38
CA ARG A 302 2.58 -22.48 -6.25
C ARG A 302 2.25 -23.95 -5.98
N PRO A 303 1.15 -24.25 -5.26
CA PRO A 303 0.69 -25.62 -5.06
C PRO A 303 0.51 -26.33 -6.41
N THR A 304 0.88 -27.61 -6.48
CA THR A 304 0.74 -28.40 -7.71
C THR A 304 -0.73 -28.64 -8.05
N LEU A 305 -1.05 -28.61 -9.35
CA LEU A 305 -2.37 -28.98 -9.89
C LEU A 305 -2.40 -30.49 -10.18
N ASP A 306 -2.29 -31.28 -9.12
CA ASP A 306 -2.14 -32.74 -9.14
C ASP A 306 -3.44 -33.50 -9.44
N THR A 307 -4.60 -32.85 -9.35
CA THR A 307 -5.90 -33.43 -9.70
C THR A 307 -6.57 -32.67 -10.84
N LYS A 308 -7.37 -33.39 -11.64
CA LYS A 308 -8.22 -32.80 -12.69
C LYS A 308 -9.09 -31.67 -12.15
N GLN A 309 -9.70 -31.87 -10.97
CA GLN A 309 -10.54 -30.86 -10.33
C GLN A 309 -9.78 -29.57 -9.99
N LYS A 310 -8.59 -29.68 -9.40
CA LYS A 310 -7.75 -28.51 -9.08
C LYS A 310 -7.30 -27.78 -10.35
N ARG A 311 -6.96 -28.54 -11.40
CA ARG A 311 -6.55 -27.99 -12.69
C ARG A 311 -7.68 -27.22 -13.37
N LEU A 312 -8.85 -27.82 -13.54
CA LEU A 312 -10.03 -27.17 -14.12
C LEU A 312 -10.46 -25.95 -13.30
N SER A 313 -10.49 -26.05 -11.97
CA SER A 313 -10.82 -24.91 -11.10
C SER A 313 -9.82 -23.75 -11.26
N SER A 314 -8.53 -24.05 -11.40
CA SER A 314 -7.50 -23.02 -11.62
C SER A 314 -7.63 -22.36 -12.99
N ILE A 315 -7.88 -23.15 -14.04
CA ILE A 315 -8.12 -22.64 -15.40
C ILE A 315 -9.36 -21.73 -15.41
N ALA A 316 -10.45 -22.14 -14.76
CA ALA A 316 -11.64 -21.31 -14.63
C ALA A 316 -11.35 -19.99 -13.91
N ASN A 317 -10.63 -20.04 -12.79
CA ASN A 317 -10.29 -18.84 -12.02
C ASN A 317 -9.39 -17.88 -12.81
N TYR A 318 -8.36 -18.39 -13.49
CA TYR A 318 -7.48 -17.57 -14.33
C TYR A 318 -8.22 -16.96 -15.52
N SER A 319 -9.14 -17.70 -16.13
CA SER A 319 -9.98 -17.20 -17.22
C SER A 319 -10.91 -16.08 -16.73
N LYS A 320 -11.53 -16.25 -15.55
CA LYS A 320 -12.39 -15.22 -14.92
C LYS A 320 -11.58 -13.97 -14.57
N SER A 321 -10.38 -14.13 -14.01
CA SER A 321 -9.50 -13.01 -13.70
C SER A 321 -9.06 -12.26 -14.95
N TRP A 322 -8.62 -12.98 -15.99
CA TRP A 322 -8.23 -12.37 -17.26
C TRP A 322 -9.40 -11.59 -17.88
N ARG A 323 -10.59 -12.20 -17.94
CA ARG A 323 -11.80 -11.56 -18.46
C ARG A 323 -12.11 -10.27 -17.70
N LEU A 324 -12.26 -10.34 -16.38
CA LEU A 324 -12.61 -9.17 -15.55
C LEU A 324 -11.62 -8.02 -15.76
N GLN A 325 -10.32 -8.31 -15.68
CA GLN A 325 -9.29 -7.27 -15.84
C GLN A 325 -9.31 -6.70 -17.26
N THR A 326 -9.43 -7.55 -18.27
CA THR A 326 -9.40 -7.13 -19.67
C THR A 326 -10.63 -6.30 -20.03
N GLU A 327 -11.81 -6.66 -19.53
CA GLU A 327 -13.04 -5.89 -19.74
C GLU A 327 -12.97 -4.52 -19.06
N VAL A 328 -12.45 -4.44 -17.83
CA VAL A 328 -12.26 -3.16 -17.14
C VAL A 328 -11.24 -2.27 -17.88
N VAL A 329 -10.11 -2.83 -18.31
CA VAL A 329 -9.11 -2.08 -19.08
C VAL A 329 -9.65 -1.66 -20.43
N LYS A 330 -10.40 -2.52 -21.12
CA LYS A 330 -11.06 -2.19 -22.39
C LYS A 330 -12.03 -1.03 -22.21
N LYS A 331 -12.87 -1.06 -21.17
CA LYS A 331 -13.81 0.04 -20.86
C LYS A 331 -13.07 1.34 -20.55
N ALA A 332 -12.02 1.28 -19.73
CA ALA A 332 -11.20 2.45 -19.43
C ALA A 332 -10.55 3.02 -20.70
N PHE A 333 -10.00 2.14 -21.54
CA PHE A 333 -9.41 2.50 -22.82
C PHE A 333 -10.41 3.19 -23.73
N GLU A 334 -11.60 2.60 -23.93
CA GLU A 334 -12.67 3.10 -24.79
C GLU A 334 -13.22 4.46 -24.33
N ASN A 335 -13.22 4.72 -23.03
CA ASN A 335 -13.66 5.99 -22.43
C ASN A 335 -12.56 7.05 -22.33
N HIS A 336 -11.30 6.70 -22.58
CA HIS A 336 -10.16 7.64 -22.54
C HIS A 336 -10.00 8.38 -23.86
N ASP A 337 -9.39 9.57 -23.81
CA ASP A 337 -9.09 10.38 -25.00
C ASP A 337 -8.29 9.57 -26.03
N GLU A 338 -8.66 9.67 -27.31
CA GLU A 338 -8.07 8.91 -28.40
C GLU A 338 -6.58 9.22 -28.61
N ASP A 339 -6.18 10.47 -28.35
CA ASP A 339 -4.78 10.92 -28.48
C ASP A 339 -3.94 10.50 -27.27
N LEU A 340 -4.58 10.09 -26.17
CA LEU A 340 -3.94 9.69 -24.92
C LEU A 340 -4.01 8.17 -24.69
N ARG A 341 -4.41 7.38 -25.68
CA ARG A 341 -4.51 5.91 -25.54
C ARG A 341 -3.80 5.16 -26.65
N LEU A 342 -3.09 4.07 -26.30
CA LEU A 342 -2.45 3.17 -27.25
C LEU A 342 -2.72 1.70 -26.90
N LEU A 343 -3.24 0.93 -27.86
CA LEU A 343 -3.38 -0.52 -27.74
C LEU A 343 -2.10 -1.20 -28.25
N VAL A 344 -1.49 -2.02 -27.40
CA VAL A 344 -0.30 -2.83 -27.73
C VAL A 344 -0.66 -4.30 -27.60
N LYS A 345 -0.67 -5.03 -28.72
CA LYS A 345 -0.81 -6.50 -28.71
C LYS A 345 0.55 -7.14 -28.49
N TYR A 346 0.67 -7.99 -27.47
CA TYR A 346 1.90 -8.70 -27.11
C TYR A 346 2.47 -9.49 -28.30
N GLU A 347 1.59 -10.11 -29.08
CA GLU A 347 1.94 -10.92 -30.24
C GLU A 347 2.65 -10.06 -31.30
N LYS A 348 2.13 -8.87 -31.56
CA LYS A 348 2.71 -7.90 -32.51
C LYS A 348 4.01 -7.31 -31.98
N LEU A 349 4.03 -6.89 -30.70
CA LEU A 349 5.24 -6.44 -30.01
C LEU A 349 6.33 -7.51 -30.06
N LYS A 350 5.95 -8.80 -30.01
CA LYS A 350 6.89 -9.91 -30.06
C LYS A 350 7.41 -10.18 -31.46
N SER A 351 6.55 -10.15 -32.48
CA SER A 351 6.92 -10.42 -33.87
C SER A 351 7.73 -9.28 -34.50
N ASP A 352 7.42 -8.03 -34.12
CA ASP A 352 8.06 -6.83 -34.66
C ASP A 352 8.38 -5.83 -33.54
N THR A 353 9.31 -6.24 -32.66
CA THR A 353 9.65 -5.46 -31.48
C THR A 353 10.21 -4.09 -31.82
N PHE A 354 10.97 -3.97 -32.91
CA PHE A 354 11.57 -2.71 -33.31
C PHE A 354 10.51 -1.67 -33.69
N ALA A 355 9.60 -2.01 -34.60
CA ALA A 355 8.59 -1.07 -35.06
C ALA A 355 7.61 -0.71 -33.93
N GLU A 356 7.16 -1.70 -33.15
CA GLU A 356 6.23 -1.48 -32.04
C GLU A 356 6.87 -0.65 -30.92
N LEU A 357 8.15 -0.88 -30.60
CA LEU A 357 8.84 -0.09 -29.58
C LEU A 357 9.05 1.36 -30.02
N LYS A 358 9.32 1.60 -31.32
CA LYS A 358 9.40 2.96 -31.87
C LYS A 358 8.07 3.70 -31.75
N ASN A 359 6.98 3.06 -32.15
CA ASN A 359 5.62 3.60 -32.00
C ASN A 359 5.29 3.89 -30.52
N ILE A 360 5.69 3.02 -29.60
CA ILE A 360 5.48 3.23 -28.15
C ILE A 360 6.30 4.43 -27.64
N PHE A 361 7.56 4.60 -28.07
CA PHE A 361 8.35 5.77 -27.65
C PHE A 361 7.79 7.09 -28.17
N GLU A 362 7.35 7.10 -29.44
CA GLU A 362 6.66 8.24 -30.04
C GLU A 362 5.37 8.56 -29.27
N PHE A 363 4.53 7.56 -28.99
CA PHE A 363 3.32 7.72 -28.21
C PHE A 363 3.62 8.24 -26.80
N ILE A 364 4.63 7.70 -26.10
CA ILE A 364 5.05 8.20 -24.77
C ILE A 364 5.52 9.66 -24.87
N GLY A 365 6.12 10.05 -25.99
CA GLY A 365 6.69 11.36 -26.23
C GLY A 365 8.10 11.47 -25.68
N VAL A 366 8.94 10.46 -25.97
CA VAL A 366 10.38 10.48 -25.65
C VAL A 366 11.20 10.18 -26.90
N ASP A 367 12.31 10.90 -27.06
CA ASP A 367 13.19 10.71 -28.21
C ASP A 367 14.01 9.43 -28.08
N ALA A 368 13.86 8.53 -29.06
CA ALA A 368 14.68 7.34 -29.21
C ALA A 368 15.11 7.18 -30.67
N SER A 369 16.41 7.24 -30.93
CA SER A 369 16.95 6.99 -32.27
C SER A 369 16.80 5.52 -32.66
N ASP A 370 16.73 5.24 -33.97
CA ASP A 370 16.67 3.87 -34.49
C ASP A 370 17.80 3.00 -33.92
N LYS A 371 19.01 3.57 -33.78
CA LYS A 371 20.16 2.87 -33.17
C LYS A 371 19.90 2.49 -31.71
N GLU A 372 19.36 3.40 -30.89
CA GLU A 372 19.02 3.13 -29.49
C GLU A 372 17.91 2.07 -29.38
N VAL A 373 16.91 2.12 -30.25
CA VAL A 373 15.83 1.12 -30.31
C VAL A 373 16.40 -0.25 -30.67
N SER A 374 17.19 -0.38 -31.74
CA SER A 374 17.81 -1.65 -32.16
C SER A 374 18.67 -2.24 -31.05
N GLN A 375 19.52 -1.44 -30.40
CA GLN A 375 20.37 -1.91 -29.30
C GLN A 375 19.55 -2.44 -28.11
N ARG A 376 18.42 -1.81 -27.78
CA ARG A 376 17.51 -2.27 -26.72
C ARG A 376 16.84 -3.58 -27.08
N VAL A 377 16.36 -3.70 -28.32
CA VAL A 377 15.74 -4.93 -28.83
C VAL A 377 16.74 -6.08 -28.76
N ASP A 378 17.96 -5.87 -29.27
CA ASP A 378 19.02 -6.88 -29.25
C ASP A 378 19.41 -7.29 -27.83
N LYS A 379 19.61 -6.33 -26.92
CA LYS A 379 19.96 -6.59 -25.51
C LYS A 379 18.92 -7.46 -24.80
N HIS A 380 17.64 -7.32 -25.15
CA HIS A 380 16.51 -7.96 -24.46
C HIS A 380 15.81 -9.03 -25.29
N ASP A 381 16.41 -9.46 -26.40
CA ASP A 381 15.94 -10.61 -27.16
C ASP A 381 15.99 -11.87 -26.29
N PHE A 382 14.96 -12.70 -26.39
CA PHE A 382 14.84 -13.95 -25.63
C PHE A 382 16.01 -14.89 -25.89
N LYS A 383 16.60 -14.86 -27.10
CA LYS A 383 17.81 -15.63 -27.42
C LYS A 383 18.99 -15.27 -26.51
N ASN A 384 19.06 -14.01 -26.09
CA ASN A 384 20.13 -13.44 -25.26
C ASN A 384 19.86 -13.51 -23.76
N ILE A 385 18.66 -13.93 -23.33
CA ILE A 385 18.38 -14.20 -21.90
C ILE A 385 19.20 -15.42 -21.45
N PRO A 386 19.86 -15.39 -20.28
CA PRO A 386 20.63 -16.53 -19.76
C PRO A 386 19.79 -17.81 -19.66
N THR A 387 20.36 -18.96 -20.00
CA THR A 387 19.67 -20.26 -19.98
C THR A 387 19.12 -20.61 -18.59
N SER A 388 19.76 -20.15 -17.51
CA SER A 388 19.30 -20.30 -16.13
C SER A 388 18.02 -19.51 -15.79
N GLU A 389 17.71 -18.47 -16.57
CA GLU A 389 16.59 -17.55 -16.38
C GLU A 389 15.41 -17.80 -17.35
N LYS A 390 15.53 -18.78 -18.26
CA LYS A 390 14.51 -19.13 -19.27
C LYS A 390 14.17 -20.61 -19.29
N GLY A 391 12.97 -20.94 -19.80
CA GLY A 391 12.47 -22.32 -19.90
C GLY A 391 11.30 -22.64 -18.96
N PRO A 392 10.76 -23.87 -19.03
CA PRO A 392 9.57 -24.27 -18.27
C PRO A 392 9.71 -24.03 -16.76
N GLY A 393 8.67 -23.47 -16.12
CA GLY A 393 8.69 -23.14 -14.70
C GLY A 393 9.55 -21.93 -14.31
N LYS A 394 10.11 -21.18 -15.28
CA LYS A 394 10.82 -19.90 -15.04
C LYS A 394 9.94 -18.70 -15.40
N PHE A 395 10.38 -17.51 -14.96
CA PHE A 395 9.69 -16.27 -15.30
C PHE A 395 9.64 -16.03 -16.82
N ASN A 396 10.76 -16.25 -17.51
CA ASN A 396 10.87 -16.21 -18.97
C ASN A 396 10.61 -17.61 -19.56
N ARG A 397 9.38 -18.11 -19.44
CA ARG A 397 9.01 -19.48 -19.80
C ARG A 397 9.35 -19.85 -21.25
N ALA A 398 8.70 -19.16 -22.17
CA ALA A 398 8.81 -19.37 -23.61
C ALA A 398 8.46 -18.07 -24.32
N ALA A 399 9.14 -17.78 -25.42
CA ALA A 399 8.88 -16.63 -26.29
C ALA A 399 7.84 -16.92 -27.39
N SER A 400 7.04 -17.99 -27.23
CA SER A 400 6.03 -18.40 -28.20
C SER A 400 4.65 -17.79 -27.92
N THR A 401 3.93 -17.52 -29.00
CA THR A 401 2.51 -17.16 -29.03
C THR A 401 1.71 -18.36 -29.51
N GLY A 402 0.51 -18.55 -28.98
CA GLY A 402 -0.39 -19.62 -29.38
C GLY A 402 -0.04 -21.00 -28.83
N GLY A 403 0.84 -21.08 -27.83
CA GLY A 403 1.25 -22.35 -27.20
C GLY A 403 0.13 -23.02 -26.43
N TRP A 404 -0.92 -22.26 -26.08
CA TRP A 404 -2.13 -22.79 -25.45
C TRP A 404 -2.79 -23.93 -26.24
N ARG A 405 -2.65 -23.96 -27.58
CA ARG A 405 -3.29 -24.98 -28.44
C ARG A 405 -2.79 -26.39 -28.16
N ASP A 406 -1.53 -26.52 -27.79
CA ASP A 406 -0.89 -27.80 -27.50
C ASP A 406 -0.83 -28.09 -25.99
N ALA A 407 -1.08 -27.08 -25.14
CA ALA A 407 -0.93 -27.16 -23.69
C ALA A 407 -2.19 -27.61 -22.94
N PHE A 408 -3.34 -27.58 -23.60
CA PHE A 408 -4.66 -27.82 -22.99
C PHE A 408 -5.44 -28.89 -23.76
N ALA A 409 -6.16 -29.73 -23.01
CA ALA A 409 -7.13 -30.64 -23.61
C ALA A 409 -8.37 -29.86 -24.11
N GLU A 410 -9.13 -30.44 -25.05
CA GLU A 410 -10.33 -29.78 -25.62
C GLU A 410 -11.33 -29.35 -24.52
N GLU A 411 -11.57 -30.17 -23.49
CA GLU A 411 -12.45 -29.80 -22.37
C GLU A 411 -11.98 -28.56 -21.59
N GLU A 412 -10.67 -28.31 -21.55
CA GLU A 412 -10.08 -27.16 -20.89
C GLU A 412 -10.18 -25.91 -21.77
N ILE A 413 -10.09 -26.09 -23.09
CA ILE A 413 -10.30 -25.05 -24.09
C ILE A 413 -11.76 -24.62 -24.11
N ASP A 414 -12.70 -25.57 -24.08
CA ASP A 414 -14.13 -25.30 -24.01
C ASP A 414 -14.50 -24.52 -22.74
N LEU A 415 -13.92 -24.91 -21.60
CA LEU A 415 -14.08 -24.18 -20.34
C LEU A 415 -13.55 -22.74 -20.41
N MET A 416 -12.40 -22.55 -21.08
CA MET A 416 -11.86 -21.21 -21.32
C MET A 416 -12.80 -20.39 -22.22
N HIS A 417 -13.27 -20.96 -23.33
CA HIS A 417 -14.17 -20.29 -24.26
C HIS A 417 -15.52 -19.94 -23.63
N SER A 418 -16.09 -20.81 -22.79
CA SER A 418 -17.34 -20.51 -22.10
C SER A 418 -17.22 -19.32 -21.12
N ILE A 419 -16.04 -19.08 -20.56
CA ILE A 419 -15.81 -18.00 -19.60
C ILE A 419 -15.42 -16.68 -20.28
N MET A 420 -14.51 -16.74 -21.26
CA MET A 420 -13.84 -15.57 -21.84
C MET A 420 -13.99 -15.44 -23.37
N GLY A 421 -14.79 -16.30 -24.01
CA GLY A 421 -14.93 -16.35 -25.47
C GLY A 421 -15.47 -15.06 -26.09
N GLU A 422 -16.51 -14.46 -25.49
CA GLU A 422 -17.05 -13.17 -25.94
C GLU A 422 -16.00 -12.06 -25.88
N THR A 423 -15.28 -11.98 -24.76
CA THR A 423 -14.20 -11.01 -24.57
C THR A 423 -13.07 -11.23 -25.59
N LEU A 424 -12.67 -12.49 -25.83
CA LEU A 424 -11.67 -12.86 -26.84
C LEU A 424 -12.08 -12.37 -28.25
N LEU A 425 -13.32 -12.68 -28.66
CA LEU A 425 -13.86 -12.27 -29.95
C LEU A 425 -13.88 -10.75 -30.11
N SER A 426 -14.34 -10.02 -29.08
CA SER A 426 -14.39 -8.56 -29.09
C SER A 426 -13.01 -7.90 -29.26
N LEU A 427 -11.93 -8.63 -28.98
CA LEU A 427 -10.54 -8.17 -29.06
C LEU A 427 -9.79 -8.70 -30.29
N GLY A 428 -10.51 -9.43 -31.15
CA GLY A 428 -9.98 -10.02 -32.39
C GLY A 428 -9.23 -11.33 -32.20
N TYR A 429 -9.48 -12.07 -31.12
CA TYR A 429 -9.00 -13.44 -30.94
C TYR A 429 -10.11 -14.41 -31.32
N GLY A 430 -9.88 -15.21 -32.36
CA GLY A 430 -10.85 -16.22 -32.79
C GLY A 430 -11.09 -17.29 -31.71
N VAL A 431 -12.35 -17.70 -31.56
CA VAL A 431 -12.77 -18.91 -30.85
C VAL A 431 -13.20 -19.95 -31.88
N ARG A 432 -13.04 -21.23 -31.56
CA ARG A 432 -13.40 -22.33 -32.47
C ARG A 432 -14.90 -22.60 -32.46
#